data_AF-A0A2R8F1N7-F1
#
_entry.id   AF-A0A2R8F1N7-F1
#
_cell.length_a   1.000
_cell.length_b   1.000
_cell.length_c   1.000
_cell.angle_alpha   90.00
_cell.angle_beta   90.00
_cell.angle_gamma   90.00
#
_symmetry.space_group_name_H-M   'P 1'
#
loop_
_entity.id
_entity.type
_entity.pdbx_description
1 polymer ?
#
loop_
_entity_poly.entity_id
_entity_poly.type
_entity_poly.pdbx_seq_one_letter_code
_entity_poly.pdbx_strand_id
1 'polypeptide(L)'
;MLRNEFIEKVKQISKENLVFIDESGIGDNACREYGWSIKGTRCYGNKAYQYKSKVSMIAELCNNQIIAPVIFEGNCNKAIFTTYVETMLIKELRPGQIVIIDNINFHTFISIFVSNNLEPF
;
A
#
# COMPACT_ATOMS: atom_id res chain seq x y z
N MET A 1 16.54 -2.47 -13.37
CA MET A 1 17.21 -1.59 -12.37
C MET A 1 17.54 -2.44 -11.17
N LEU A 2 18.81 -2.48 -10.77
CA LEU A 2 19.22 -3.19 -9.57
C LEU A 2 18.89 -2.36 -8.32
N ARG A 3 18.68 -3.00 -7.17
CA ARG A 3 18.28 -2.33 -5.90
C ARG A 3 19.18 -1.15 -5.54
N ASN A 4 20.49 -1.27 -5.76
CA ASN A 4 21.44 -0.23 -5.42
C ASN A 4 21.27 1.01 -6.31
N GLU A 5 21.07 0.82 -7.61
CA GLU A 5 20.81 1.93 -8.55
C GLU A 5 19.52 2.68 -8.20
N PHE A 6 18.49 1.95 -7.78
CA PHE A 6 17.24 2.53 -7.32
C PHE A 6 17.45 3.41 -6.09
N ILE A 7 18.15 2.89 -5.09
CA ILE A 7 18.45 3.62 -3.86
C ILE A 7 19.22 4.91 -4.17
N GLU A 8 20.24 4.85 -5.04
CA GLU A 8 21.01 6.03 -5.41
C GLU A 8 20.15 7.09 -6.14
N LYS A 9 19.20 6.68 -6.98
CA LYS A 9 18.24 7.60 -7.60
C LYS A 9 17.30 8.23 -6.58
N VAL A 10 16.73 7.43 -5.67
CA VAL A 10 15.77 7.91 -4.66
C VAL A 10 16.43 8.89 -3.70
N LYS A 11 17.72 8.71 -3.36
CA LYS A 11 18.49 9.63 -2.52
C LYS A 11 18.59 11.05 -3.08
N GLN A 12 18.48 11.23 -4.40
CA GLN A 12 18.52 12.55 -5.03
C GLN A 12 17.19 13.31 -4.93
N ILE A 13 16.12 12.65 -4.50
CA ILE A 13 14.78 13.23 -4.39
C ILE A 13 14.55 13.66 -2.95
N SER A 14 14.02 14.88 -2.77
CA SER A 14 13.66 15.36 -1.44
C SER A 14 12.53 14.53 -0.83
N LYS A 15 12.58 14.29 0.49
CA LYS A 15 11.67 13.36 1.18
C LYS A 15 10.19 13.77 1.07
N GLU A 16 9.92 15.07 1.06
CA GLU A 16 8.59 15.67 0.90
C GLU A 16 7.98 15.48 -0.50
N ASN A 17 8.83 15.13 -1.48
CA ASN A 17 8.41 14.81 -2.84
C ASN A 17 8.28 13.31 -3.06
N LEU A 18 8.60 12.46 -2.08
CA LEU A 18 8.44 11.01 -2.19
C LEU A 18 7.10 10.58 -1.61
N VAL A 19 6.28 9.95 -2.45
CA VAL A 19 4.98 9.38 -2.07
C VAL A 19 5.06 7.87 -2.26
N PHE A 20 4.96 7.10 -1.19
CA PHE A 20 4.99 5.63 -1.25
C PHE A 20 3.57 5.10 -1.18
N ILE A 21 3.16 4.22 -2.09
CA ILE A 21 1.86 3.58 -2.05
C ILE A 21 2.06 2.10 -1.73
N ASP A 22 1.23 1.59 -0.83
CA ASP A 22 1.23 0.18 -0.47
C ASP A 22 -0.20 -0.34 -0.25
N GLU A 23 -0.37 -1.65 -0.40
CA GLU A 23 -1.58 -2.38 -0.03
C GLU A 23 -1.28 -3.29 1.16
N SER A 24 -2.19 -3.28 2.12
CA SER A 24 -2.17 -4.23 3.21
C SER A 24 -3.56 -4.80 3.41
N GLY A 25 -3.66 -6.07 3.79
CA GLY A 25 -4.96 -6.58 4.18
C GLY A 25 -4.91 -7.68 5.21
N ILE A 26 -6.01 -7.77 5.94
CA ILE A 26 -6.19 -8.60 7.12
C ILE A 26 -7.39 -9.53 6.91
N GLY A 27 -7.16 -10.83 7.11
CA GLY A 27 -8.22 -11.82 7.13
C GLY A 27 -9.03 -11.74 8.42
N ASP A 28 -10.30 -12.11 8.37
CA ASP A 28 -11.19 -12.19 9.55
C ASP A 28 -10.79 -13.27 10.57
N ASN A 29 -9.81 -14.11 10.23
CA ASN A 29 -9.22 -15.11 11.13
C ASN A 29 -7.94 -14.62 11.85
N ALA A 30 -7.53 -13.37 11.63
CA ALA A 30 -6.36 -12.80 12.30
C ALA A 30 -6.62 -12.75 13.82
N CYS A 31 -5.73 -13.38 14.59
CA CYS A 31 -5.83 -13.43 16.04
C CYS A 31 -4.44 -13.28 16.68
N ARG A 32 -4.40 -13.00 17.98
CA ARG A 32 -3.14 -12.97 18.73
C ARG A 32 -2.56 -14.38 18.80
N GLU A 33 -1.32 -14.53 18.37
CA GLU A 33 -0.60 -15.83 18.42
C GLU A 33 0.05 -16.09 19.79
N TYR A 34 0.23 -15.04 20.58
CA TYR A 34 0.87 -15.09 21.88
C TYR A 34 0.01 -14.42 22.95
N GLY A 35 0.05 -14.99 24.14
CA GLY A 35 -0.64 -14.50 25.32
C GLY A 35 0.09 -14.89 26.60
N TRP A 36 -0.27 -14.24 27.71
CA TRP A 36 0.35 -14.48 29.00
C TRP A 36 -0.53 -15.43 29.83
N SER A 37 0.11 -16.36 30.54
CA SER A 37 -0.53 -17.26 31.50
C SER A 37 0.34 -17.38 32.74
N ILE A 38 -0.23 -17.92 33.82
CA ILE A 38 0.53 -18.23 35.03
C ILE A 38 1.66 -19.21 34.65
N LYS A 39 2.82 -19.07 35.31
CA LYS A 39 3.95 -19.95 35.06
C LYS A 39 3.55 -21.41 35.28
N GLY A 40 3.74 -22.24 34.27
CA GLY A 40 3.37 -23.66 34.30
C GLY A 40 1.95 -23.97 33.79
N THR A 41 1.16 -22.97 33.40
CA THR A 41 -0.18 -23.19 32.83
C THR A 41 -0.25 -22.83 31.35
N ARG A 42 -1.10 -23.54 30.60
CA ARG A 42 -1.30 -23.31 29.16
C ARG A 42 -2.14 -22.04 28.93
N CYS A 43 -1.67 -21.16 28.04
CA CYS A 43 -2.48 -20.08 27.49
C CYS A 43 -3.35 -20.63 26.35
N TYR A 44 -4.67 -20.72 26.56
CA TYR A 44 -5.59 -21.13 25.51
C TYR A 44 -5.99 -19.92 24.66
N GLY A 45 -6.14 -20.15 23.35
CA GLY A 45 -6.62 -19.16 22.40
C GLY A 45 -7.45 -19.84 21.32
N ASN A 46 -8.47 -19.15 20.83
CA ASN A 46 -9.30 -19.61 19.72
C ASN A 46 -8.86 -18.91 18.44
N LYS A 47 -8.70 -19.67 17.36
CA LYS A 47 -8.43 -19.15 16.01
C LYS A 47 -9.37 -19.84 15.03
N ALA A 48 -10.01 -19.04 14.18
CA ALA A 48 -10.75 -19.60 13.05
C ALA A 48 -9.76 -20.27 12.09
N TYR A 49 -10.04 -21.53 11.72
CA TYR A 49 -9.13 -22.33 10.88
C TYR A 49 -8.93 -21.73 9.49
N GLN A 50 -10.01 -21.27 8.85
CA GLN A 50 -9.99 -20.57 7.56
C GLN A 50 -10.59 -19.18 7.72
N TYR A 51 -10.08 -18.21 6.97
CA TYR A 51 -10.73 -16.91 6.83
C TYR A 51 -11.85 -16.99 5.78
N LYS A 52 -12.92 -16.23 5.98
CA LYS A 52 -14.04 -16.14 5.03
C LYS A 52 -14.07 -14.81 4.29
N SER A 53 -13.59 -13.76 4.95
CA SER A 53 -13.45 -12.44 4.37
C SER A 53 -12.07 -11.86 4.64
N LYS A 54 -11.70 -10.88 3.81
CA LYS A 54 -10.49 -10.07 3.93
C LYS A 54 -10.94 -8.61 3.90
N VAL A 55 -10.37 -7.80 4.77
CA VAL A 55 -10.41 -6.34 4.65
C VAL A 55 -9.06 -5.88 4.16
N SER A 56 -9.03 -5.15 3.06
CA SER A 56 -7.82 -4.58 2.47
C SER A 56 -7.83 -3.07 2.62
N MET A 57 -6.65 -2.49 2.63
CA MET A 57 -6.42 -1.06 2.69
C MET A 57 -5.36 -0.69 1.66
N ILE A 58 -5.62 0.35 0.88
CA ILE A 58 -4.58 1.04 0.09
C ILE A 58 -4.42 2.41 0.70
N ALA A 59 -3.17 2.84 0.87
CA ALA A 59 -2.88 4.19 1.31
C ALA A 59 -1.53 4.65 0.77
N GLU A 60 -1.34 5.97 0.73
CA GLU A 60 -0.03 6.54 0.48
C GLU A 60 0.63 7.02 1.78
N LEU A 61 1.96 7.03 1.78
CA LEU A 61 2.80 7.58 2.83
C LEU A 61 3.71 8.65 2.23
N CYS A 62 3.54 9.88 2.67
CA CYS A 62 4.39 11.01 2.30
C CYS A 62 4.78 11.77 3.56
N ASN A 63 6.07 12.06 3.76
CA ASN A 63 6.56 12.80 4.93
C ASN A 63 5.99 12.31 6.28
N ASN A 64 5.99 10.99 6.50
CA ASN A 64 5.45 10.33 7.70
C ASN A 64 3.93 10.53 7.93
N GLN A 65 3.19 10.95 6.92
CA GLN A 65 1.74 11.11 6.96
C GLN A 65 1.05 10.14 6.00
N ILE A 66 0.00 9.49 6.49
CA ILE A 66 -0.89 8.68 5.65
C ILE A 66 -1.85 9.63 4.94
N ILE A 67 -1.96 9.49 3.63
CA ILE A 67 -2.85 10.30 2.79
C ILE A 67 -3.69 9.35 1.91
N ALA A 68 -4.87 9.84 1.50
CA ALA A 68 -5.86 9.12 0.71
C ALA A 68 -6.17 7.66 1.14
N PRO A 69 -6.30 7.30 2.43
CA PRO A 69 -6.54 5.90 2.78
C PRO A 69 -7.92 5.43 2.28
N VAL A 70 -7.96 4.24 1.67
CA VAL A 70 -9.20 3.54 1.34
C VAL A 70 -9.20 2.15 1.96
N ILE A 71 -10.32 1.77 2.57
CA ILE A 71 -10.54 0.44 3.13
C ILE A 71 -11.68 -0.20 2.36
N PHE A 72 -11.50 -1.45 1.94
CA PHE A 72 -12.50 -2.19 1.17
C PHE A 72 -12.45 -3.69 1.49
N GLU A 73 -13.54 -4.38 1.20
CA GLU A 73 -13.63 -5.83 1.38
C GLU A 73 -13.09 -6.57 0.15
N GLY A 74 -12.40 -7.69 0.38
CA GLY A 74 -11.85 -8.56 -0.66
C GLY A 74 -10.41 -8.22 -1.04
N ASN A 75 -9.98 -8.78 -2.18
CA ASN A 75 -8.61 -8.61 -2.67
C ASN A 75 -8.48 -7.36 -3.55
N CYS A 76 -7.35 -6.67 -3.44
CA CYS A 76 -6.98 -5.64 -4.40
C CYS A 76 -6.86 -6.27 -5.78
N ASN A 77 -7.54 -5.68 -6.77
CA ASN A 77 -7.42 -6.05 -8.17
C ASN A 77 -7.16 -4.79 -9.00
N LYS A 78 -6.86 -4.97 -10.29
CA LYS A 78 -6.55 -3.86 -11.19
C LYS A 78 -7.64 -2.78 -11.20
N ALA A 79 -8.92 -3.18 -11.23
CA ALA A 79 -10.02 -2.23 -11.31
C ALA A 79 -10.11 -1.36 -10.05
N ILE A 80 -10.05 -1.97 -8.85
CA ILE A 80 -10.05 -1.25 -7.58
C ILE A 80 -8.89 -0.27 -7.52
N PHE A 81 -7.69 -0.72 -7.89
CA PHE A 81 -6.50 0.12 -7.86
C PHE A 81 -6.55 1.27 -8.88
N THR A 82 -7.02 1.02 -10.10
CA THR A 82 -7.24 2.09 -11.10
C THR A 82 -8.24 3.12 -10.61
N THR A 83 -9.39 2.69 -10.08
CA THR A 83 -10.39 3.60 -9.51
C THR A 83 -9.81 4.39 -8.35
N TYR A 84 -9.04 3.76 -7.46
CA TYR A 84 -8.35 4.44 -6.37
C TYR A 84 -7.43 5.57 -6.88
N VAL A 85 -6.62 5.28 -7.91
CA VAL A 85 -5.71 6.27 -8.48
C VAL A 85 -6.47 7.46 -9.08
N GLU A 86 -7.48 7.18 -9.90
CA GLU A 86 -8.26 8.20 -10.62
C GLU A 86 -9.13 9.05 -9.69
N THR A 87 -9.69 8.45 -8.65
CA THR A 87 -10.72 9.10 -7.82
C THR A 87 -10.18 9.68 -6.51
N MET A 88 -9.07 9.16 -6.00
CA MET A 88 -8.50 9.56 -4.69
C MET A 88 -7.08 10.07 -4.85
N LEU A 89 -6.12 9.23 -5.28
CA LEU A 89 -4.70 9.57 -5.27
C LEU A 89 -4.38 10.87 -6.04
N ILE A 90 -4.84 10.99 -7.28
CA ILE A 90 -4.50 12.14 -8.15
C ILE A 90 -4.92 13.48 -7.54
N LYS A 91 -5.94 13.50 -6.67
CA LYS A 91 -6.42 14.72 -6.02
C LYS A 91 -5.51 15.20 -4.88
N GLU A 92 -4.78 14.28 -4.27
CA GLU A 92 -3.89 14.56 -3.14
C GLU A 92 -2.44 14.85 -3.60
N LEU A 93 -2.07 14.37 -4.79
CA LEU A 93 -0.74 14.59 -5.36
C LEU A 93 -0.52 16.06 -5.75
N ARG A 94 0.65 16.57 -5.39
CA ARG A 94 1.17 17.88 -5.79
C ARG A 94 2.12 17.76 -6.98
N PRO A 95 2.16 18.79 -7.84
CA PRO A 95 3.19 18.88 -8.88
C PRO A 95 4.60 18.66 -8.34
N GLY A 96 5.38 17.81 -9.02
CA GLY A 96 6.77 17.51 -8.68
C GLY A 96 6.96 16.40 -7.64
N GLN A 97 5.88 15.83 -7.10
CA GLN A 97 5.97 14.60 -6.31
C GLN A 97 6.28 13.40 -7.20
N ILE A 98 6.90 12.38 -6.63
CA ILE A 98 7.28 11.14 -7.30
C ILE A 98 6.64 10.00 -6.50
N VAL A 99 5.78 9.25 -7.19
CA VAL A 99 5.09 8.12 -6.62
C VAL A 99 5.94 6.87 -6.78
N ILE A 100 6.16 6.15 -5.68
CA ILE A 100 6.85 4.88 -5.62
C ILE A 100 5.84 3.81 -5.25
N ILE A 101 5.73 2.80 -6.11
CA ILE A 101 4.80 1.67 -5.99
C ILE A 101 5.59 0.39 -6.26
N ASP A 102 5.15 -0.73 -5.70
CA ASP A 102 5.71 -2.03 -6.03
C ASP A 102 5.46 -2.41 -7.50
N ASN A 103 6.28 -3.33 -8.00
CA ASN A 103 6.23 -3.78 -9.39
C ASN A 103 5.45 -5.10 -9.49
N ILE A 104 4.15 -5.07 -9.18
CA ILE A 104 3.25 -6.19 -9.48
C ILE A 104 2.56 -6.00 -10.84
N ASN A 105 2.17 -7.10 -11.48
CA ASN A 105 1.67 -7.15 -12.86
C ASN A 105 0.48 -6.22 -13.16
N PHE A 106 -0.25 -5.76 -12.14
CA PHE A 106 -1.37 -4.83 -12.32
C PHE A 106 -0.96 -3.34 -12.19
N HIS A 107 0.24 -3.03 -11.70
CA HIS A 107 0.82 -1.68 -11.68
C HIS A 107 1.56 -1.31 -12.96
N THR A 108 1.95 -2.28 -13.80
CA THR A 108 2.69 -2.03 -15.05
C THR A 108 1.93 -1.12 -16.01
N PHE A 109 0.61 -1.05 -15.91
CA PHE A 109 -0.22 -0.15 -16.71
C PHE A 109 -0.35 1.27 -16.13
N ILE A 110 0.04 1.48 -14.87
CA ILE A 110 -0.13 2.74 -14.11
C ILE A 110 1.25 3.39 -13.83
N SER A 111 2.31 2.89 -14.47
CA SER A 111 3.69 3.33 -14.22
C SER A 111 4.00 4.78 -14.62
N ILE A 112 3.06 5.56 -15.17
CA ILE A 112 3.35 6.90 -15.64
C ILE A 112 2.17 7.83 -15.36
N PHE A 113 2.17 8.48 -14.20
CA PHE A 113 1.59 9.81 -14.05
C PHE A 113 2.30 10.56 -12.92
N VAL A 114 3.51 11.05 -13.18
CA VAL A 114 3.90 12.39 -12.71
C VAL A 114 4.80 13.04 -13.78
N SER A 115 4.17 13.52 -14.84
CA SER A 115 4.74 14.52 -15.73
C SER A 115 3.67 15.59 -15.89
N ASN A 116 4.00 16.83 -15.55
CA ASN A 116 3.21 18.02 -15.88
C ASN A 116 3.22 18.26 -17.39
N ASN A 117 2.80 17.29 -18.19
CA ASN A 117 2.47 17.43 -19.60
C ASN A 117 1.53 16.28 -19.96
N LEU A 118 0.26 16.63 -20.16
CA LEU A 118 -0.73 15.83 -20.85
C LEU A 118 -0.28 15.74 -22.32
N GLU A 119 0.41 14.66 -22.69
CA GLU A 119 0.46 14.22 -24.08
C GLU A 119 0.09 12.72 -24.08
N PRO A 120 -0.95 12.31 -24.83
CA PRO A 120 -1.39 10.93 -24.90
C PRO A 120 -0.46 10.11 -25.82
N PHE A 121 -0.19 8.86 -25.43
CA PHE A 121 0.28 7.81 -26.33
C PHE A 121 -0.86 6.85 -26.65
#